data_AF-A0A0C9UUF8-F1
#
_entry.id   AF-A0A0C9UUF8-F1
#
_cell.length_a   1.000
_cell.length_b   1.000
_cell.length_c   1.000
_cell.angle_alpha   90.00
_cell.angle_beta   90.00
_cell.angle_gamma   90.00
#
_symmetry.space_group_name_H-M   'P 1'
#
loop_
_entity.id
_entity.type
_entity.pdbx_description
1 polymer ?
#
loop_
_entity_poly.entity_id
_entity_poly.type
_entity_poly.pdbx_seq_one_letter_code
_entity_poly.pdbx_strand_id
1 'polypeptide(L)'
;MSLTCVAMESLLYSLHVTRIHKLLPGSDVERVLYIPITMSAGEEQLVPYTEILQKECPRLRILVVGKSGAGKSALINAVFGSDVTPVVDKVSGDHDIEKELTLASNDRIIIHDSKGFEGGEEKNLQKVFDFIDRRSKMPALKDQIHAIWICAEIPFAGSRLFEKGVERLLQEFRWDVPIIVLFTKLDILRQHRENELEQELERRDEEMEDTEFEARLDNIVDAEVEKLCIKPLHEFTRPDGSQYHWIKTSINQEAQYKKTIANLVDVALELTKVEDRWIEMAIAQRSSAKSSIEASVRIGRKRYWRGLFSDLLAGVTMIRLLDVLQRDIVNVWNLHDPEQHLIRPEFLALLSVLVEDLSGEQSKNNYPLTERAIQSIIDHPTSVVVAGPTAIVVLFAEWVRGTYNKTKSSVRCLIAFIVDLTLTMDTLFYLVLSRGKPPLKIGHINEALRIYKTRKTSIHTSIKTWTDLWGAFSHLEADKVISKIADIIAGYSVKPEKWEFKDQAVQEHWMTADELREI
;
A
#
# COMPACT_ATOMS: atom_id res chain seq x y z
N MET A 1 5.01 -42.71 -5.85
CA MET A 1 5.54 -41.49 -6.52
C MET A 1 5.73 -40.38 -5.48
N SER A 2 6.66 -40.53 -4.52
CA SER A 2 6.81 -39.54 -3.43
C SER A 2 8.22 -39.51 -2.82
N LEU A 3 9.27 -39.74 -3.62
CA LEU A 3 10.66 -39.60 -3.17
C LEU A 3 11.49 -38.63 -4.03
N THR A 4 10.96 -38.13 -5.14
CA THR A 4 11.66 -37.19 -6.04
C THR A 4 11.36 -35.72 -5.77
N CYS A 5 10.17 -35.35 -5.25
CA CYS A 5 9.88 -33.95 -4.88
C CYS A 5 10.67 -33.45 -3.65
N VAL A 6 10.83 -34.29 -2.62
CA VAL A 6 11.56 -33.91 -1.39
C VAL A 6 13.06 -33.71 -1.66
N ALA A 7 13.62 -34.46 -2.61
CA ALA A 7 15.02 -34.32 -3.02
C ALA A 7 15.26 -33.05 -3.85
N MET A 8 14.28 -32.62 -4.68
CA MET A 8 14.35 -31.34 -5.41
C MET A 8 14.18 -30.13 -4.50
N GLU A 9 13.31 -30.20 -3.49
CA GLU A 9 13.16 -29.14 -2.47
C GLU A 9 14.43 -29.00 -1.62
N SER A 10 15.08 -30.10 -1.23
CA SER A 10 16.38 -30.05 -0.53
C SER A 10 17.53 -29.49 -1.39
N LEU A 11 17.52 -29.72 -2.71
CA LEU A 11 18.51 -29.17 -3.64
C LEU A 11 18.30 -27.67 -3.90
N LEU A 12 17.04 -27.22 -4.01
CA LEU A 12 16.68 -25.80 -4.08
C LEU A 12 16.99 -25.08 -2.77
N TYR A 13 16.77 -25.72 -1.62
CA TYR A 13 17.14 -25.23 -0.29
C TYR A 13 18.66 -25.08 -0.16
N SER A 14 19.43 -26.10 -0.58
CA SER A 14 20.90 -26.06 -0.57
C SER A 14 21.49 -24.96 -1.47
N LEU A 15 20.93 -24.78 -2.69
CA LEU A 15 21.36 -23.72 -3.62
C LEU A 15 20.98 -22.30 -3.15
N HIS A 16 19.83 -22.13 -2.48
CA HIS A 16 19.44 -20.85 -1.87
C HIS A 16 20.33 -20.49 -0.67
N VAL A 17 20.57 -21.44 0.23
CA VAL A 17 21.40 -21.26 1.42
C VAL A 17 22.86 -20.97 1.06
N THR A 18 23.41 -21.65 0.04
CA THR A 18 24.80 -21.42 -0.40
C THR A 18 25.00 -20.03 -1.03
N ARG A 19 23.95 -19.45 -1.63
CA ARG A 19 23.99 -18.11 -2.25
C ARG A 19 23.89 -16.99 -1.19
N ILE A 20 23.12 -17.24 -0.12
CA ILE A 20 22.98 -16.34 1.03
C ILE A 20 24.26 -16.33 1.90
N HIS A 21 24.89 -17.49 2.10
CA HIS A 21 26.15 -17.59 2.85
C HIS A 21 27.33 -16.84 2.21
N LYS A 22 27.30 -16.60 0.89
CA LYS A 22 28.33 -15.79 0.19
C LYS A 22 28.17 -14.28 0.37
N LEU A 23 26.99 -13.80 0.80
CA LEU A 23 26.69 -12.37 0.96
C LEU A 23 26.87 -11.88 2.41
N LEU A 24 26.93 -12.77 3.39
CA LEU A 24 27.13 -12.45 4.81
C LEU A 24 27.98 -13.54 5.51
N PRO A 25 29.30 -13.37 5.68
CA PRO A 25 30.11 -14.28 6.47
C PRO A 25 29.99 -13.90 7.95
N GLY A 26 29.10 -14.58 8.67
CA GLY A 26 28.88 -14.36 10.10
C GLY A 26 27.66 -15.13 10.59
N SER A 27 27.67 -15.57 11.84
CA SER A 27 26.79 -16.56 12.47
C SER A 27 25.31 -16.16 12.67
N ASP A 28 24.69 -15.45 11.72
CA ASP A 28 23.29 -14.99 11.82
C ASP A 28 22.38 -15.50 10.68
N VAL A 29 22.85 -16.42 9.84
CA VAL A 29 22.10 -16.94 8.68
C VAL A 29 21.00 -17.95 9.05
N GLU A 30 20.92 -18.40 10.31
CA GLU A 30 19.83 -19.28 10.79
C GLU A 30 18.58 -18.53 11.31
N ARG A 31 18.49 -17.19 11.18
CA ARG A 31 17.34 -16.40 11.71
C ARG A 31 16.38 -15.77 10.70
N VAL A 32 16.57 -15.93 9.38
CA VAL A 32 15.83 -15.13 8.36
C VAL A 32 14.89 -15.94 7.45
N LEU A 33 14.79 -17.25 7.63
CA LEU A 33 13.61 -18.01 7.17
C LEU A 33 13.17 -18.88 8.34
N TYR A 34 11.86 -18.98 8.54
CA TYR A 34 11.18 -19.49 9.74
C TYR A 34 11.19 -18.49 10.90
N ILE A 35 10.00 -17.96 11.24
CA ILE A 35 9.67 -17.93 12.66
C ILE A 35 9.37 -19.39 13.00
N PRO A 36 10.25 -20.11 13.69
CA PRO A 36 9.74 -21.17 14.51
C PRO A 36 8.81 -20.49 15.52
N ILE A 37 7.62 -21.03 15.69
CA ILE A 37 6.91 -20.84 16.95
C ILE A 37 7.73 -21.66 17.95
N THR A 38 8.89 -21.15 18.34
CA THR A 38 9.65 -21.67 19.48
C THR A 38 8.86 -21.26 20.70
N MET A 39 7.91 -22.13 21.05
CA MET A 39 7.27 -22.17 22.33
C MET A 39 8.34 -22.45 23.38
N SER A 40 8.92 -21.41 23.97
CA SER A 40 9.59 -21.51 25.26
C SER A 40 8.88 -20.55 26.21
N ALA A 41 8.41 -21.12 27.32
CA ALA A 41 7.63 -20.45 28.35
C ALA A 41 8.25 -19.11 28.79
N GLY A 42 7.55 -18.02 28.50
CA GLY A 42 7.88 -16.65 28.87
C GLY A 42 7.06 -15.71 27.98
N GLU A 43 6.38 -14.73 28.56
CA GLU A 43 5.52 -13.76 27.89
C GLU A 43 6.29 -12.93 26.83
N GLU A 44 6.47 -13.45 25.61
CA GLU A 44 6.96 -12.64 24.48
C GLU A 44 5.79 -12.26 23.55
N GLN A 45 5.62 -10.95 23.41
CA GLN A 45 4.45 -10.27 22.85
C GLN A 45 4.22 -10.61 21.37
N LEU A 46 2.97 -10.91 21.01
CA LEU A 46 2.50 -10.80 19.63
C LEU A 46 2.72 -9.35 19.17
N VAL A 47 3.63 -9.10 18.23
CA VAL A 47 3.95 -7.75 17.70
C VAL A 47 3.33 -7.58 16.31
N PRO A 48 2.74 -6.41 15.97
CA PRO A 48 2.28 -6.12 14.61
C PRO A 48 3.39 -6.29 13.58
N TYR A 49 3.07 -6.94 12.47
CA TYR A 49 4.02 -7.11 11.37
C TYR A 49 4.51 -5.78 10.81
N THR A 50 3.60 -4.83 10.63
CA THR A 50 3.90 -3.50 10.09
C THR A 50 4.95 -2.76 10.92
N GLU A 51 4.97 -2.96 12.25
CA GLU A 51 6.01 -2.41 13.13
C GLU A 51 7.38 -3.08 12.93
N ILE A 52 7.40 -4.37 12.62
CA ILE A 52 8.64 -5.11 12.33
C ILE A 52 9.23 -4.62 11.01
N LEU A 53 8.39 -4.51 9.98
CA LEU A 53 8.79 -3.94 8.68
C LEU A 53 9.30 -2.50 8.84
N GLN A 54 8.65 -1.69 9.67
CA GLN A 54 9.05 -0.31 9.93
C GLN A 54 10.42 -0.23 10.63
N LYS A 55 10.76 -1.20 11.49
CA LYS A 55 12.08 -1.27 12.13
C LYS A 55 13.18 -1.68 11.16
N GLU A 56 12.88 -2.61 10.25
CA GLU A 56 13.84 -3.13 9.26
C GLU A 56 14.20 -2.07 8.20
N CYS A 57 13.22 -1.35 7.67
CA CYS A 57 13.45 -0.21 6.78
C CYS A 57 12.46 0.93 7.03
N PRO A 58 12.80 1.92 7.87
CA PRO A 58 11.90 3.03 8.16
C PRO A 58 11.63 3.97 6.97
N ARG A 59 12.48 3.99 5.93
CA ARG A 59 12.36 4.99 4.84
C ARG A 59 12.77 4.47 3.45
N LEU A 60 11.90 4.66 2.47
CA LEU A 60 12.06 4.36 1.04
C LEU A 60 12.70 5.54 0.35
N ARG A 61 13.74 5.29 -0.44
CA ARG A 61 14.39 6.33 -1.25
C ARG A 61 14.22 6.03 -2.72
N ILE A 62 13.66 7.00 -3.42
CA ILE A 62 13.49 6.98 -4.87
C ILE A 62 14.28 8.15 -5.44
N LEU A 63 15.13 7.87 -6.41
CA LEU A 63 15.91 8.87 -7.12
C LEU A 63 15.22 9.16 -8.45
N VAL A 64 14.92 10.42 -8.72
CA VAL A 64 14.33 10.86 -9.98
C VAL A 64 15.39 11.55 -10.84
N VAL A 65 15.65 10.98 -12.01
CA VAL A 65 16.70 11.39 -12.95
C VAL A 65 16.07 11.80 -14.27
N GLY A 66 16.61 12.82 -14.93
CA GLY A 66 16.12 13.26 -16.24
C GLY A 66 16.58 14.66 -16.59
N LYS A 67 16.55 15.00 -17.88
CA LYS A 67 16.96 16.32 -18.38
C LYS A 67 16.12 17.46 -17.81
N SER A 68 16.61 18.69 -17.96
CA SER A 68 15.82 19.88 -17.65
C SER A 68 14.51 19.88 -18.47
N GLY A 69 13.38 20.20 -17.84
CA GLY A 69 12.08 20.20 -18.52
C GLY A 69 11.47 18.82 -18.85
N ALA A 70 12.08 17.71 -18.42
CA ALA A 70 11.54 16.35 -18.65
C ALA A 70 10.28 16.01 -17.83
N GLY A 71 9.81 16.92 -16.96
CA GLY A 71 8.61 16.70 -16.14
C GLY A 71 8.87 16.04 -14.78
N LYS A 72 10.11 16.00 -14.27
CA LYS A 72 10.45 15.37 -12.97
C LYS A 72 9.61 15.89 -11.80
N SER A 73 9.64 17.20 -11.52
CA SER A 73 8.94 17.79 -10.37
C SER A 73 7.43 17.65 -10.51
N ALA A 74 6.90 17.78 -11.74
CA ALA A 74 5.49 17.58 -12.01
C ALA A 74 5.06 16.11 -11.79
N LEU A 75 5.88 15.14 -12.20
CA LEU A 75 5.66 13.73 -11.90
C LEU A 75 5.72 13.47 -10.39
N ILE A 76 6.73 13.99 -9.69
CA ILE A 76 6.85 13.86 -8.23
C ILE A 76 5.56 14.35 -7.56
N ASN A 77 5.04 15.50 -7.97
CA ASN A 77 3.80 16.02 -7.41
C ASN A 77 2.55 15.24 -7.84
N ALA A 78 2.53 14.70 -9.05
CA ALA A 78 1.43 13.87 -9.53
C ALA A 78 1.35 12.51 -8.78
N VAL A 79 2.50 11.88 -8.51
CA VAL A 79 2.55 10.60 -7.78
C VAL A 79 2.39 10.80 -6.28
N PHE A 80 3.04 11.83 -5.72
CA PHE A 80 3.19 11.93 -4.27
C PHE A 80 2.31 13.02 -3.63
N GLY A 81 1.89 14.02 -4.38
CA GLY A 81 1.03 15.13 -3.93
C GLY A 81 1.63 16.50 -4.23
N SER A 82 0.81 17.54 -4.30
CA SER A 82 1.21 18.91 -4.65
C SER A 82 2.22 19.55 -3.69
N ASP A 83 2.38 18.99 -2.48
CA ASP A 83 3.14 19.62 -1.38
C ASP A 83 4.61 19.17 -1.31
N VAL A 84 5.06 18.26 -2.20
CA VAL A 84 6.43 17.70 -2.15
C VAL A 84 7.47 18.64 -2.72
N THR A 85 7.18 19.15 -3.91
CA THR A 85 8.03 20.12 -4.57
C THR A 85 7.21 21.39 -4.76
N PRO A 86 7.67 22.55 -4.26
CA PRO A 86 7.03 23.80 -4.62
C PRO A 86 7.09 23.89 -6.16
N VAL A 87 5.92 23.82 -6.81
CA VAL A 87 5.79 24.10 -8.25
C VAL A 87 5.99 25.60 -8.41
N VAL A 88 7.21 26.08 -8.21
CA VAL A 88 7.58 27.42 -8.59
C VAL A 88 8.14 27.30 -10.00
N ASP A 89 7.25 27.63 -10.91
CA ASP A 89 7.44 28.00 -12.30
C ASP A 89 8.89 28.33 -12.72
N LYS A 90 9.32 27.65 -13.79
CA LYS A 90 10.17 28.18 -14.88
C LYS A 90 11.56 28.74 -14.55
N VAL A 91 12.06 28.62 -13.32
CA VAL A 91 13.47 28.91 -13.02
C VAL A 91 14.13 27.61 -12.63
N SER A 92 15.25 27.28 -13.28
CA SER A 92 16.13 26.17 -12.91
C SER A 92 16.53 26.33 -11.44
N GLY A 93 15.71 25.77 -10.55
CA GLY A 93 15.88 25.86 -9.11
C GLY A 93 17.14 25.12 -8.72
N ASP A 94 17.75 25.52 -7.61
CA ASP A 94 18.93 24.89 -7.05
C ASP A 94 18.56 23.49 -6.50
N HIS A 95 18.37 22.52 -7.41
CA HIS A 95 18.05 21.14 -7.08
C HIS A 95 19.32 20.45 -6.60
N ASP A 96 19.36 20.13 -5.32
CA ASP A 96 20.41 19.34 -4.70
C ASP A 96 19.94 17.90 -4.51
N ILE A 97 20.63 16.95 -5.14
CA ILE A 97 20.34 15.52 -5.04
C ILE A 97 20.48 14.99 -3.60
N GLU A 98 21.28 15.66 -2.76
CA GLU A 98 21.43 15.31 -1.35
C GLU A 98 20.24 15.73 -0.50
N LYS A 99 19.45 16.70 -0.97
CA LYS A 99 18.27 17.19 -0.25
C LYS A 99 17.15 16.15 -0.30
N GLU A 100 16.77 15.66 0.87
CA GLU A 100 15.65 14.73 1.02
C GLU A 100 14.33 15.51 0.85
N LEU A 101 13.54 15.13 -0.16
CA LEU A 101 12.17 15.61 -0.32
C LEU A 101 11.23 14.62 0.37
N THR A 102 10.61 15.06 1.46
CA THR A 102 9.66 14.29 2.27
C THR A 102 8.25 14.82 2.09
N LEU A 103 7.25 13.99 2.36
CA LEU A 103 5.87 14.45 2.44
C LEU A 103 5.45 14.64 3.88
N ALA A 104 4.75 15.75 4.15
CA ALA A 104 4.10 15.96 5.45
C ALA A 104 3.11 14.84 5.79
N SER A 105 2.45 14.28 4.76
CA SER A 105 1.50 13.16 4.91
C SER A 105 2.15 11.78 4.97
N ASN A 106 3.42 11.64 4.60
CA ASN A 106 4.11 10.35 4.57
C ASN A 106 5.64 10.55 4.60
N ASP A 107 6.21 10.43 5.79
CA ASP A 107 7.65 10.54 6.03
C ASP A 107 8.42 9.24 5.70
N ARG A 108 7.69 8.18 5.30
CA ARG A 108 8.26 6.87 4.93
C ARG A 108 8.81 6.86 3.51
N ILE A 109 8.50 7.85 2.68
CA ILE A 109 9.06 8.00 1.33
C ILE A 109 9.87 9.28 1.24
N ILE A 110 11.11 9.13 0.80
CA ILE A 110 12.04 10.19 0.46
C ILE A 110 12.28 10.16 -1.03
N ILE A 111 12.12 11.32 -1.64
CA ILE A 111 12.45 11.56 -3.03
C ILE A 111 13.74 12.36 -3.10
N HIS A 112 14.65 11.88 -3.94
CA HIS A 112 15.84 12.63 -4.34
C HIS A 112 15.61 13.11 -5.77
N ASP A 113 15.50 14.41 -5.96
CA ASP A 113 15.36 15.02 -7.29
C ASP A 113 16.73 15.45 -7.78
N SER A 114 17.20 14.84 -8.86
CA SER A 114 18.46 15.25 -9.45
C SER A 114 18.31 16.57 -10.21
N LYS A 115 19.37 17.37 -10.27
CA LYS A 115 19.38 18.54 -11.16
C LYS A 115 19.18 18.09 -12.60
N GLY A 116 18.34 18.81 -13.35
CA GLY A 116 18.19 18.55 -14.78
C GLY A 116 19.52 18.70 -15.50
N PHE A 117 19.94 17.68 -16.24
CA PHE A 117 21.15 17.72 -17.05
C PHE A 117 20.85 18.36 -18.41
N GLU A 118 21.75 19.21 -18.88
CA GLU A 118 21.83 19.67 -20.28
C GLU A 118 23.11 19.15 -20.95
N GLY A 119 23.16 19.21 -22.28
CA GLY A 119 24.32 18.77 -23.05
C GLY A 119 25.59 19.52 -22.61
N GLY A 120 26.59 18.79 -22.09
CA GLY A 120 27.87 19.34 -21.61
C GLY A 120 28.03 19.42 -20.08
N GLU A 121 27.01 19.05 -19.30
CA GLU A 121 27.07 19.08 -17.83
C GLU A 121 27.61 17.80 -17.19
N GLU A 122 28.82 17.38 -17.58
CA GLU A 122 29.45 16.13 -17.13
C GLU A 122 29.61 16.05 -15.60
N LYS A 123 29.79 17.21 -14.94
CA LYS A 123 29.85 17.31 -13.47
C LYS A 123 28.54 16.93 -12.78
N ASN A 124 27.39 17.30 -13.35
CA ASN A 124 26.10 16.99 -12.75
C ASN A 124 25.80 15.49 -12.89
N LEU A 125 26.18 14.88 -14.02
CA LEU A 125 26.09 13.44 -14.23
C LEU A 125 26.96 12.66 -13.23
N GLN A 126 28.20 13.10 -13.02
CA GLN A 126 29.08 12.46 -12.04
C GLN A 126 28.48 12.50 -10.63
N LYS A 127 27.83 13.60 -10.23
CA LYS A 127 27.12 13.66 -8.94
C LYS A 127 26.02 12.60 -8.81
N VAL A 128 25.29 12.29 -9.88
CA VAL A 128 24.30 11.21 -9.87
C VAL A 128 24.96 9.86 -9.67
N PHE A 129 26.04 9.59 -10.41
CA PHE A 129 26.79 8.35 -10.27
C PHE A 129 27.34 8.17 -8.85
N ASP A 130 27.99 9.20 -8.31
CA ASP A 130 28.53 9.19 -6.94
C ASP A 130 27.42 9.01 -5.90
N PHE A 131 26.26 9.64 -6.12
CA PHE A 131 25.10 9.50 -5.25
C PHE A 131 24.57 8.06 -5.25
N ILE A 132 24.35 7.46 -6.43
CA ILE A 132 23.86 6.08 -6.54
C ILE A 132 24.86 5.11 -5.95
N ASP A 133 26.15 5.23 -6.27
CA ASP A 133 27.20 4.33 -5.77
C ASP A 133 27.31 4.36 -4.24
N ARG A 134 27.33 5.57 -3.67
CA ARG A 134 27.41 5.76 -2.22
C ARG A 134 26.14 5.28 -1.51
N ARG A 135 24.95 5.63 -2.01
CA ARG A 135 23.68 5.26 -1.37
C ARG A 135 23.41 3.76 -1.50
N SER A 136 23.65 3.15 -2.67
CA SER A 136 23.44 1.70 -2.86
C SER A 136 24.29 0.83 -1.94
N LYS A 137 25.44 1.33 -1.48
CA LYS A 137 26.37 0.63 -0.56
C LYS A 137 26.19 1.00 0.91
N MET A 138 25.19 1.80 1.28
CA MET A 138 24.96 2.15 2.68
C MET A 138 24.65 0.90 3.52
N PRO A 139 25.19 0.77 4.75
CA PRO A 139 24.99 -0.42 5.56
C PRO A 139 23.55 -0.55 6.08
N ALA A 140 22.89 0.56 6.36
CA ALA A 140 21.51 0.57 6.82
C ALA A 140 20.54 0.68 5.64
N LEU A 141 19.56 -0.23 5.56
CA LEU A 141 18.54 -0.23 4.49
C LEU A 141 17.84 1.12 4.37
N LYS A 142 17.51 1.74 5.50
CA LYS A 142 16.90 3.07 5.54
C LYS A 142 17.72 4.16 4.85
N ASP A 143 19.02 3.99 4.66
CA ASP A 143 19.90 4.99 4.05
C ASP A 143 20.24 4.63 2.60
N GLN A 144 19.89 3.42 2.16
CA GLN A 144 20.08 2.94 0.80
C GLN A 144 19.09 3.59 -0.18
N ILE A 145 19.50 3.65 -1.44
CA ILE A 145 18.60 4.00 -2.55
C ILE A 145 17.86 2.73 -3.00
N HIS A 146 16.54 2.82 -3.15
CA HIS A 146 15.69 1.65 -3.34
C HIS A 146 15.12 1.55 -4.76
N ALA A 147 14.91 2.68 -5.44
CA ALA A 147 14.51 2.71 -6.83
C ALA A 147 15.06 3.95 -7.55
N ILE A 148 15.24 3.82 -8.86
CA ILE A 148 15.65 4.91 -9.74
C ILE A 148 14.58 5.08 -10.83
N TRP A 149 14.03 6.28 -10.94
CA TRP A 149 13.07 6.66 -11.98
C TRP A 149 13.76 7.58 -12.98
N ILE A 150 13.79 7.18 -14.24
CA ILE A 150 14.39 7.97 -15.32
C ILE A 150 13.27 8.61 -16.14
N CYS A 151 13.05 9.91 -15.97
CA CYS A 151 12.14 10.70 -16.78
C CYS A 151 12.78 10.99 -18.15
N ALA A 152 12.21 10.40 -19.19
CA ALA A 152 12.55 10.64 -20.58
C ALA A 152 11.37 11.34 -21.25
N GLU A 153 11.59 12.55 -21.75
CA GLU A 153 10.57 13.24 -22.54
C GLU A 153 10.37 12.49 -23.87
N ILE A 154 9.11 12.20 -24.21
CA ILE A 154 8.78 11.63 -25.51
C ILE A 154 9.30 12.59 -26.60
N PRO A 155 10.18 12.12 -27.51
CA PRO A 155 10.81 12.99 -28.49
C PRO A 155 9.81 13.74 -29.38
N PHE A 156 10.06 15.02 -29.60
CA PHE A 156 9.33 15.86 -30.55
C PHE A 156 10.31 16.47 -31.56
N ALA A 157 9.90 16.58 -32.83
CA ALA A 157 10.68 17.19 -33.90
C ALA A 157 12.14 16.68 -34.04
N GLY A 158 12.37 15.39 -33.78
CA GLY A 158 13.68 14.76 -33.96
C GLY A 158 14.67 14.98 -32.80
N SER A 159 14.20 15.39 -31.62
CA SER A 159 15.02 15.39 -30.42
C SER A 159 15.49 13.97 -30.03
N ARG A 160 16.59 13.86 -29.29
CA ARG A 160 17.02 12.57 -28.74
C ARG A 160 16.12 12.17 -27.56
N LEU A 161 15.93 10.85 -27.38
CA LEU A 161 15.20 10.29 -26.24
C LEU A 161 16.01 10.43 -24.94
N PHE A 162 17.29 10.06 -24.99
CA PHE A 162 18.20 10.14 -23.85
C PHE A 162 19.35 11.10 -24.16
N GLU A 163 19.76 11.83 -23.13
CA GLU A 163 21.06 12.51 -23.13
C GLU A 163 22.16 11.47 -22.94
N LYS A 164 23.36 11.73 -23.49
CA LYS A 164 24.51 10.81 -23.39
C LYS A 164 24.79 10.34 -21.95
N GLY A 165 24.56 11.19 -20.97
CA GLY A 165 24.73 10.83 -19.56
C GLY A 165 23.75 9.77 -19.06
N VAL A 166 22.50 9.82 -19.51
CA VAL A 166 21.47 8.83 -19.17
C VAL A 166 21.75 7.52 -19.92
N GLU A 167 22.18 7.60 -21.18
CA GLU A 167 22.64 6.43 -21.94
C GLU A 167 23.76 5.70 -21.19
N ARG A 168 24.77 6.43 -20.70
CA ARG A 168 25.85 5.87 -19.87
C ARG A 168 25.33 5.23 -18.59
N LEU A 169 24.36 5.84 -17.93
CA LEU A 169 23.74 5.27 -16.71
C LEU A 169 23.03 3.94 -17.00
N LEU A 170 22.39 3.82 -18.17
CA LEU A 170 21.71 2.59 -18.60
C LEU A 170 22.67 1.50 -19.11
N GLN A 171 23.84 1.87 -19.67
CA GLN A 171 24.78 0.93 -20.30
C GLN A 171 25.94 0.52 -19.40
N GLU A 172 26.59 1.47 -18.74
CA GLU A 172 27.91 1.27 -18.13
C GLU A 172 27.81 0.64 -16.73
N PHE A 173 26.69 0.81 -16.04
CA PHE A 173 26.62 0.52 -14.61
C PHE A 173 25.69 -0.64 -14.27
N ARG A 174 26.20 -1.49 -13.36
CA ARG A 174 25.47 -2.62 -12.82
C ARG A 174 24.95 -2.28 -11.44
N TRP A 175 23.78 -1.66 -11.39
CA TRP A 175 23.10 -1.37 -10.14
C TRP A 175 22.22 -2.55 -9.74
N ASP A 176 22.32 -2.97 -8.48
CA ASP A 176 21.33 -3.89 -7.89
C ASP A 176 19.99 -3.20 -7.62
N VAL A 177 19.95 -1.88 -7.77
CA VAL A 177 18.79 -1.01 -7.61
C VAL A 177 17.94 -1.04 -8.89
N PRO A 178 16.62 -1.25 -8.82
CA PRO A 178 15.78 -1.23 -10.01
C PRO A 178 15.71 0.16 -10.64
N ILE A 179 15.83 0.18 -11.97
CA ILE A 179 15.59 1.34 -12.82
C ILE A 179 14.25 1.16 -13.55
N ILE A 180 13.41 2.20 -13.49
CA ILE A 180 12.16 2.31 -14.24
C ILE A 180 12.24 3.54 -15.13
N VAL A 181 11.98 3.37 -16.43
CA VAL A 181 12.00 4.45 -17.42
C VAL A 181 10.60 5.02 -17.59
N LEU A 182 10.45 6.33 -17.48
CA LEU A 182 9.18 7.04 -17.52
C LEU A 182 9.16 7.93 -18.75
N PHE A 183 8.37 7.55 -19.76
CA PHE A 183 8.13 8.35 -20.95
C PHE A 183 7.08 9.42 -20.62
N THR A 184 7.53 10.66 -20.45
CA THR A 184 6.70 11.78 -20.02
C THR A 184 6.17 12.59 -21.21
N LYS A 185 5.18 13.45 -20.94
CA LYS A 185 4.51 14.32 -21.92
C LYS A 185 3.72 13.57 -22.98
N LEU A 186 3.12 12.44 -22.60
CA LEU A 186 2.24 11.65 -23.48
C LEU A 186 1.05 12.48 -24.01
N ASP A 187 0.55 13.40 -23.21
CA ASP A 187 -0.49 14.36 -23.57
C ASP A 187 -0.10 15.23 -24.76
N ILE A 188 1.16 15.69 -24.82
CA ILE A 188 1.64 16.51 -25.94
C ILE A 188 1.73 15.68 -27.22
N LEU A 189 2.22 14.44 -27.13
CA LEU A 189 2.21 13.53 -28.28
C LEU A 189 0.77 13.28 -28.77
N ARG A 190 -0.14 12.97 -27.85
CA ARG A 190 -1.54 12.67 -28.15
C ARG A 190 -2.20 13.86 -28.84
N GLN A 191 -2.11 15.06 -28.26
CA GLN A 191 -2.66 16.28 -28.82
C GLN A 191 -2.11 16.58 -30.22
N HIS A 192 -0.81 16.33 -30.45
CA HIS A 192 -0.24 16.54 -31.77
C HIS A 192 -0.80 15.57 -32.82
N ARG A 193 -0.94 14.29 -32.46
CA ARG A 193 -1.49 13.26 -33.35
C ARG A 193 -2.99 13.42 -33.57
N GLU A 194 -3.71 13.90 -32.57
CA GLU A 194 -5.12 14.29 -32.67
C GLU A 194 -5.31 15.37 -33.73
N ASN A 195 -4.59 16.50 -33.62
CA ASN A 195 -4.64 17.58 -34.60
C ASN A 195 -4.26 17.11 -36.03
N GLU A 196 -3.28 16.22 -36.17
CA GLU A 196 -2.90 15.69 -37.48
C GLU A 196 -3.98 14.77 -38.09
N LEU A 197 -4.62 13.95 -37.27
CA LEU A 197 -5.69 13.06 -37.68
C LEU A 197 -6.94 13.84 -38.07
N GLU A 198 -7.33 14.86 -37.29
CA GLU A 198 -8.40 15.79 -37.64
C GLU A 198 -8.15 16.45 -39.00
N GLN A 199 -6.95 17.01 -39.21
CA GLN A 199 -6.59 17.61 -40.49
C GLN A 199 -6.56 16.59 -41.65
N GLU A 200 -6.25 15.31 -41.40
CA GLU A 200 -6.32 14.26 -42.41
C GLU A 200 -7.77 13.98 -42.83
N LEU A 201 -8.68 13.89 -41.86
CA LEU A 201 -10.11 13.65 -42.09
C LEU A 201 -10.75 14.83 -42.80
N GLU A 202 -10.47 16.06 -42.37
CA GLU A 202 -10.92 17.30 -43.03
C GLU A 202 -10.45 17.37 -44.49
N ARG A 203 -9.17 17.03 -44.76
CA ARG A 203 -8.62 17.02 -46.12
C ARG A 203 -9.27 15.96 -47.02
N ARG A 204 -9.82 14.90 -46.43
CA ARG A 204 -10.47 13.80 -47.14
C ARG A 204 -11.99 13.93 -47.21
N ASP A 205 -12.56 14.95 -46.55
CA ASP A 205 -14.01 15.14 -46.39
C ASP A 205 -14.68 13.88 -45.79
N GLU A 206 -14.01 13.26 -44.82
CA GLU A 206 -14.45 12.04 -44.14
C GLU A 206 -14.94 12.37 -42.73
N GLU A 207 -16.17 11.97 -42.41
CA GLU A 207 -16.69 11.96 -41.04
C GLU A 207 -16.36 10.63 -40.37
N MET A 208 -15.93 10.68 -39.11
CA MET A 208 -15.61 9.51 -38.31
C MET A 208 -16.39 9.60 -36.99
N GLU A 209 -16.93 8.48 -36.53
CA GLU A 209 -17.56 8.41 -35.21
C GLU A 209 -16.51 8.61 -34.11
N ASP A 210 -16.83 9.37 -33.06
CA ASP A 210 -15.93 9.66 -31.93
C ASP A 210 -15.25 8.39 -31.36
N THR A 211 -16.00 7.29 -31.21
CA THR A 211 -15.45 6.03 -30.70
C THR A 211 -14.37 5.44 -31.62
N GLU A 212 -14.58 5.51 -32.93
CA GLU A 212 -13.61 5.04 -33.92
C GLU A 212 -12.41 5.97 -34.00
N PHE A 213 -12.63 7.28 -33.89
CA PHE A 213 -11.59 8.29 -33.85
C PHE A 213 -10.64 8.06 -32.67
N GLU A 214 -11.18 7.90 -31.46
CA GLU A 214 -10.40 7.63 -30.24
C GLU A 214 -9.60 6.32 -30.36
N ALA A 215 -10.22 5.24 -30.87
CA ALA A 215 -9.52 3.98 -31.08
C ALA A 215 -8.39 4.10 -32.12
N ARG A 216 -8.59 4.87 -33.18
CA ARG A 216 -7.56 5.13 -34.20
C ARG A 216 -6.43 6.00 -33.63
N LEU A 217 -6.75 7.04 -32.87
CA LEU A 217 -5.79 7.90 -32.19
C LEU A 217 -4.93 7.11 -31.21
N ASP A 218 -5.53 6.27 -30.38
CA ASP A 218 -4.80 5.42 -29.42
C ASP A 218 -3.81 4.48 -30.15
N ASN A 219 -4.22 3.87 -31.27
CA ASN A 219 -3.31 3.06 -32.09
C ASN A 219 -2.13 3.85 -32.68
N ILE A 220 -2.38 5.08 -33.14
CA ILE A 220 -1.34 5.98 -33.67
C ILE A 220 -0.35 6.36 -32.58
N VAL A 221 -0.86 6.77 -31.41
CA VAL A 221 -0.05 7.15 -30.24
C VAL A 221 0.80 5.97 -29.79
N ASP A 222 0.22 4.78 -29.70
CA ASP A 222 0.93 3.57 -29.28
C ASP A 222 2.03 3.16 -30.25
N ALA A 223 1.77 3.24 -31.55
CA ALA A 223 2.78 2.99 -32.59
C ALA A 223 3.93 4.00 -32.54
N GLU A 224 3.64 5.26 -32.24
CA GLU A 224 4.67 6.30 -32.13
C GLU A 224 5.47 6.18 -30.84
N VAL A 225 4.86 5.84 -29.70
CA VAL A 225 5.60 5.51 -28.48
C VAL A 225 6.51 4.29 -28.69
N GLU A 226 6.00 3.25 -29.36
CA GLU A 226 6.79 2.07 -29.73
C GLU A 226 8.03 2.45 -30.55
N LYS A 227 7.84 3.28 -31.57
CA LYS A 227 8.90 3.73 -32.48
C LYS A 227 9.90 4.69 -31.84
N LEU A 228 9.42 5.70 -31.12
CA LEU A 228 10.24 6.81 -30.61
C LEU A 228 10.87 6.52 -29.26
N CYS A 229 10.27 5.61 -28.47
CA CYS A 229 10.64 5.41 -27.07
C CYS A 229 11.07 3.96 -26.80
N ILE A 230 10.20 2.99 -27.11
CA ILE A 230 10.41 1.59 -26.69
C ILE A 230 11.52 0.93 -27.50
N LYS A 231 11.50 1.05 -28.83
CA LYS A 231 12.57 0.50 -29.69
C LYS A 231 13.96 1.07 -29.34
N PRO A 232 14.14 2.39 -29.19
CA PRO A 232 15.42 2.93 -28.72
C PRO A 232 15.78 2.46 -27.31
N LEU A 233 14.82 2.34 -26.39
CA LEU A 233 15.09 1.79 -25.05
C LEU A 233 15.57 0.33 -25.11
N HIS A 234 15.05 -0.48 -26.02
CA HIS A 234 15.46 -1.88 -26.17
C HIS A 234 16.90 -2.08 -26.64
N GLU A 235 17.52 -1.06 -27.23
CA GLU A 235 18.96 -1.04 -27.51
C GLU A 235 19.78 -1.05 -26.20
N PHE A 236 19.16 -0.67 -25.09
CA PHE A 236 19.72 -0.74 -23.74
C PHE A 236 19.16 -1.97 -23.01
N THR A 237 20.04 -2.85 -22.56
CA THR A 237 19.65 -3.99 -21.71
C THR A 237 20.24 -3.86 -20.33
N ARG A 238 19.55 -4.44 -19.34
CA ARG A 238 20.06 -4.54 -17.99
C ARG A 238 21.29 -5.46 -17.98
N PRO A 239 22.15 -5.35 -16.94
CA PRO A 239 23.33 -6.19 -16.80
C PRO A 239 23.08 -7.71 -16.82
N ASP A 240 21.88 -8.13 -16.43
CA ASP A 240 21.42 -9.52 -16.39
C ASP A 240 20.81 -9.98 -17.73
N GLY A 241 20.81 -9.13 -18.75
CA GLY A 241 20.24 -9.37 -20.08
C GLY A 241 18.73 -9.12 -20.17
N SER A 242 18.08 -8.72 -19.08
CA SER A 242 16.65 -8.38 -19.09
C SER A 242 16.41 -6.96 -19.61
N GLN A 243 15.18 -6.67 -20.03
CA GLN A 243 14.78 -5.35 -20.51
C GLN A 243 14.46 -4.41 -19.34
N TYR A 244 14.71 -3.11 -19.53
CA TYR A 244 14.25 -2.10 -18.56
C TYR A 244 12.74 -2.03 -18.55
N HIS A 245 12.16 -1.91 -17.34
CA HIS A 245 10.73 -1.65 -17.21
C HIS A 245 10.46 -0.20 -17.57
N TRP A 246 9.35 0.04 -18.26
CA TRP A 246 9.01 1.38 -18.73
C TRP A 246 7.52 1.65 -18.65
N ILE A 247 7.18 2.94 -18.52
CA ILE A 247 5.80 3.41 -18.44
C ILE A 247 5.68 4.73 -19.21
N LYS A 248 4.65 4.82 -20.07
CA LYS A 248 4.23 6.09 -20.67
C LYS A 248 3.25 6.80 -19.74
N THR A 249 3.46 8.08 -19.49
CA THR A 249 2.66 8.86 -18.53
C THR A 249 2.52 10.32 -18.94
N SER A 250 1.50 10.96 -18.40
CA SER A 250 1.31 12.40 -18.43
C SER A 250 0.96 12.90 -17.04
N ILE A 251 1.32 14.16 -16.78
CA ILE A 251 0.97 14.89 -15.58
C ILE A 251 -0.42 15.52 -15.65
N ASN A 252 -1.11 15.39 -16.80
CA ASN A 252 -2.48 15.85 -16.98
C ASN A 252 -3.44 15.02 -16.10
N GLN A 253 -4.46 15.66 -15.52
CA GLN A 253 -5.37 15.07 -14.55
C GLN A 253 -6.50 14.22 -15.17
N GLU A 254 -6.51 14.03 -16.50
CA GLU A 254 -7.46 13.16 -17.17
C GLU A 254 -7.41 11.72 -16.63
N ALA A 255 -8.58 11.06 -16.62
CA ALA A 255 -8.75 9.73 -16.03
C ALA A 255 -7.79 8.69 -16.65
N GLN A 256 -7.51 8.80 -17.94
CA GLN A 256 -6.59 7.91 -18.65
C GLN A 256 -5.16 7.96 -18.10
N TYR A 257 -4.66 9.15 -17.74
CA TYR A 257 -3.30 9.31 -17.23
C TYR A 257 -3.18 8.91 -15.76
N LYS A 258 -4.24 9.08 -14.96
CA LYS A 258 -4.29 8.56 -13.58
C LYS A 258 -4.01 7.06 -13.53
N LYS A 259 -4.49 6.29 -14.51
CA LYS A 259 -4.21 4.85 -14.63
C LYS A 259 -2.72 4.56 -14.87
N THR A 260 -2.03 5.41 -15.64
CA THR A 260 -0.58 5.24 -15.90
C THR A 260 0.27 5.48 -14.65
N ILE A 261 -0.13 6.43 -13.80
CA ILE A 261 0.52 6.70 -12.51
C ILE A 261 0.29 5.53 -11.54
N ALA A 262 -0.93 4.97 -11.51
CA ALA A 262 -1.20 3.76 -10.74
C ALA A 262 -0.32 2.58 -11.19
N ASN A 263 -0.15 2.40 -12.50
CA ASN A 263 0.76 1.38 -13.04
C ASN A 263 2.22 1.61 -12.64
N LEU A 264 2.67 2.88 -12.52
CA LEU A 264 4.00 3.20 -12.00
C LEU A 264 4.20 2.74 -10.57
N VAL A 265 3.20 2.97 -9.74
CA VAL A 265 3.20 2.42 -8.39
C VAL A 265 3.34 0.89 -8.44
N ASP A 266 2.52 0.21 -9.22
CA ASP A 266 2.51 -1.26 -9.29
C ASP A 266 3.84 -1.85 -9.77
N VAL A 267 4.43 -1.28 -10.82
CA VAL A 267 5.75 -1.70 -11.34
C VAL A 267 6.87 -1.39 -10.34
N ALA A 268 6.82 -0.23 -9.67
CA ALA A 268 7.80 0.09 -8.64
C ALA A 268 7.76 -0.93 -7.50
N LEU A 269 6.56 -1.37 -7.10
CA LEU A 269 6.37 -2.40 -6.08
C LEU A 269 6.97 -3.75 -6.47
N GLU A 270 6.79 -4.16 -7.73
CA GLU A 270 7.27 -5.46 -8.22
C GLU A 270 8.81 -5.56 -8.26
N LEU A 271 9.50 -4.46 -8.59
CA LEU A 271 10.93 -4.51 -8.92
C LEU A 271 11.89 -4.32 -7.75
N THR A 272 11.41 -3.75 -6.66
CA THR A 272 12.28 -3.20 -5.63
C THR A 272 12.98 -4.20 -4.73
N LYS A 273 12.58 -5.48 -4.71
CA LYS A 273 13.24 -6.63 -4.02
C LYS A 273 13.63 -6.43 -2.54
N VAL A 274 13.41 -5.25 -1.98
CA VAL A 274 13.46 -4.88 -0.57
C VAL A 274 12.18 -5.42 0.00
N GLU A 275 12.27 -6.50 0.79
CA GLU A 275 11.15 -7.27 1.34
C GLU A 275 9.79 -6.80 0.81
N ASP A 276 9.39 -7.31 -0.38
CA ASP A 276 8.36 -6.78 -1.32
C ASP A 276 7.10 -6.10 -0.72
N ARG A 277 6.80 -6.40 0.54
CA ARG A 277 5.63 -6.03 1.32
C ARG A 277 5.70 -4.62 1.91
N TRP A 278 6.89 -4.07 2.16
CA TRP A 278 7.00 -2.73 2.78
C TRP A 278 6.73 -1.61 1.78
N ILE A 279 7.14 -1.77 0.52
CA ILE A 279 6.92 -0.75 -0.51
C ILE A 279 5.43 -0.63 -0.80
N GLU A 280 4.70 -1.74 -0.69
CA GLU A 280 3.23 -1.77 -0.75
C GLU A 280 2.62 -0.89 0.34
N MET A 281 3.11 -1.00 1.58
CA MET A 281 2.69 -0.14 2.70
C MET A 281 3.06 1.33 2.48
N ALA A 282 4.22 1.62 1.91
CA ALA A 282 4.67 2.99 1.66
C ALA A 282 3.83 3.68 0.58
N ILE A 283 3.36 2.94 -0.45
CA ILE A 283 2.69 3.51 -1.62
C ILE A 283 1.16 3.28 -1.64
N ALA A 284 0.60 2.39 -0.81
CA ALA A 284 -0.84 2.11 -0.67
C ALA A 284 -1.70 3.37 -0.55
N GLN A 285 -1.23 4.33 0.26
CA GLN A 285 -1.04 5.73 -0.13
C GLN A 285 -2.03 6.44 -1.07
N ARG A 286 -1.70 6.29 -2.35
CA ARG A 286 -1.63 7.44 -3.24
C ARG A 286 -2.39 7.25 -4.55
N SER A 287 -2.70 6.01 -4.93
CA SER A 287 -3.35 5.71 -6.20
C SER A 287 -4.82 5.33 -6.06
N SER A 288 -5.22 4.60 -5.00
CA SER A 288 -6.62 4.21 -4.76
C SER A 288 -6.81 3.46 -3.43
N ALA A 289 -8.05 3.41 -2.93
CA ALA A 289 -8.42 2.50 -1.82
C ALA A 289 -8.20 1.02 -2.18
N LYS A 290 -8.38 0.68 -3.46
CA LYS A 290 -8.15 -0.68 -3.98
C LYS A 290 -6.72 -1.17 -3.71
N SER A 291 -5.71 -0.32 -3.99
CA SER A 291 -4.30 -0.66 -3.72
C SER A 291 -4.05 -0.88 -2.22
N SER A 292 -4.68 -0.09 -1.33
CA SER A 292 -4.58 -0.26 0.13
C SER A 292 -5.22 -1.57 0.61
N ILE A 293 -6.36 -1.95 0.04
CA ILE A 293 -7.03 -3.22 0.30
C ILE A 293 -6.15 -4.39 -0.13
N GLU A 294 -5.62 -4.36 -1.35
CA GLU A 294 -4.78 -5.42 -1.89
C GLU A 294 -3.50 -5.62 -1.07
N ALA A 295 -2.86 -4.52 -0.65
CA ALA A 295 -1.72 -4.54 0.27
C ALA A 295 -2.10 -5.15 1.63
N SER A 296 -3.24 -4.75 2.22
CA SER A 296 -3.70 -5.27 3.52
C SER A 296 -3.93 -6.79 3.47
N VAL A 297 -4.58 -7.29 2.41
CA VAL A 297 -4.81 -8.74 2.20
C VAL A 297 -3.49 -9.49 1.98
N ARG A 298 -2.55 -8.91 1.23
CA ARG A 298 -1.26 -9.54 0.91
C ARG A 298 -0.35 -9.63 2.15
N ILE A 299 -0.25 -8.55 2.92
CA ILE A 299 0.48 -8.47 4.19
C ILE A 299 -0.10 -9.46 5.20
N GLY A 300 -1.43 -9.46 5.37
CA GLY A 300 -2.14 -10.40 6.24
C GLY A 300 -1.89 -11.87 5.88
N ARG A 301 -2.02 -12.22 4.60
CA ARG A 301 -1.78 -13.58 4.06
C ARG A 301 -0.38 -14.10 4.36
N LYS A 302 0.65 -13.27 4.13
CA LYS A 302 2.04 -13.74 4.13
C LYS A 302 2.64 -13.92 5.54
N ARG A 303 2.03 -13.41 6.62
CA ARG A 303 2.62 -13.53 7.97
C ARG A 303 1.72 -14.17 9.01
N TYR A 304 0.62 -13.53 9.40
CA TYR A 304 -0.07 -13.90 10.65
C TYR A 304 -1.49 -14.44 10.45
N TRP A 305 -2.19 -14.16 9.34
CA TRP A 305 -3.54 -14.73 9.12
C TRP A 305 -3.52 -16.26 9.05
N ARG A 306 -2.46 -16.84 8.49
CA ARG A 306 -2.27 -18.30 8.53
C ARG A 306 -2.15 -18.83 9.96
N GLY A 307 -1.43 -18.11 10.82
CA GLY A 307 -1.32 -18.42 12.25
C GLY A 307 -2.66 -18.29 12.98
N LEU A 308 -3.42 -17.21 12.71
CA LEU A 308 -4.75 -16.96 13.26
C LEU A 308 -5.72 -18.10 12.99
N PHE A 309 -5.70 -18.68 11.79
CA PHE A 309 -6.62 -19.77 11.42
C PHE A 309 -6.05 -21.18 11.67
N SER A 310 -4.92 -21.26 12.37
CA SER A 310 -4.30 -22.50 12.85
C SER A 310 -4.40 -22.63 14.38
N ASP A 311 -3.88 -23.72 14.94
CA ASP A 311 -3.87 -23.94 16.39
C ASP A 311 -2.74 -23.17 17.11
N LEU A 312 -1.90 -22.46 16.35
CA LEU A 312 -0.69 -21.80 16.81
C LEU A 312 -0.91 -20.63 17.78
N LEU A 313 -2.08 -19.99 17.72
CA LEU A 313 -2.42 -18.83 18.56
C LEU A 313 -3.43 -19.18 19.65
N ALA A 314 -3.76 -20.47 19.83
CA ALA A 314 -4.68 -20.90 20.88
C ALA A 314 -4.14 -20.48 22.26
N GLY A 315 -5.00 -19.91 23.10
CA GLY A 315 -4.65 -19.37 24.42
C GLY A 315 -4.22 -17.91 24.45
N VAL A 316 -3.96 -17.27 23.31
CA VAL A 316 -3.71 -15.80 23.26
C VAL A 316 -5.01 -15.04 23.54
N THR A 317 -4.96 -13.95 24.30
CA THR A 317 -6.14 -13.13 24.58
C THR A 317 -6.71 -12.52 23.30
N MET A 318 -8.04 -12.54 23.15
CA MET A 318 -8.68 -12.05 21.93
C MET A 318 -8.38 -10.56 21.71
N ILE A 319 -8.44 -9.75 22.77
CA ILE A 319 -8.07 -8.32 22.71
C ILE A 319 -6.68 -8.08 22.10
N ARG A 320 -5.68 -8.92 22.43
CA ARG A 320 -4.32 -8.77 21.89
C ARG A 320 -4.26 -9.13 20.41
N LEU A 321 -5.02 -10.14 19.98
CA LEU A 321 -5.13 -10.49 18.56
C LEU A 321 -5.76 -9.36 17.77
N LEU A 322 -6.83 -8.75 18.29
CA LEU A 322 -7.54 -7.67 17.61
C LEU A 322 -6.70 -6.37 17.56
N ASP A 323 -5.96 -6.03 18.61
CA ASP A 323 -5.01 -4.90 18.62
C ASP A 323 -3.93 -5.07 17.55
N VAL A 324 -3.33 -6.27 17.44
CA VAL A 324 -2.33 -6.57 16.41
C VAL A 324 -2.94 -6.52 15.00
N LEU A 325 -4.12 -7.10 14.81
CA LEU A 325 -4.87 -7.03 13.56
C LEU A 325 -5.19 -5.60 13.15
N GLN A 326 -5.64 -4.79 14.11
CA GLN A 326 -5.99 -3.39 13.90
C GLN A 326 -4.78 -2.60 13.42
N ARG A 327 -3.67 -2.67 14.16
CA ARG A 327 -2.42 -1.97 13.83
C ARG A 327 -1.91 -2.37 12.45
N ASP A 328 -1.89 -3.67 12.15
CA ASP A 328 -1.40 -4.17 10.87
C ASP A 328 -2.25 -3.72 9.68
N ILE A 329 -3.58 -3.68 9.83
CA ILE A 329 -4.42 -3.14 8.78
C ILE A 329 -4.25 -1.63 8.70
N VAL A 330 -4.46 -0.88 9.79
CA VAL A 330 -4.41 0.59 9.81
C VAL A 330 -3.09 1.16 9.27
N ASN A 331 -1.95 0.58 9.65
CA ASN A 331 -0.63 1.05 9.22
C ASN A 331 -0.37 0.91 7.71
N VAL A 332 -1.07 -0.01 7.03
CA VAL A 332 -1.01 -0.18 5.58
C VAL A 332 -1.73 0.94 4.85
N TRP A 333 -2.86 1.39 5.41
CA TRP A 333 -3.60 2.51 4.85
C TRP A 333 -2.88 3.83 5.06
N ASN A 334 -2.06 3.95 6.11
CA ASN A 334 -1.15 5.08 6.41
C ASN A 334 -1.84 6.47 6.33
N LEU A 335 -3.15 6.55 6.60
CA LEU A 335 -3.95 7.79 6.55
C LEU A 335 -3.30 8.89 7.40
N HIS A 336 -3.43 10.15 6.97
CA HIS A 336 -2.89 11.29 7.70
C HIS A 336 -3.65 11.50 9.02
N ASP A 337 -3.26 10.76 10.06
CA ASP A 337 -3.88 10.70 11.37
C ASP A 337 -2.86 11.12 12.45
N PRO A 338 -2.56 12.44 12.57
CA PRO A 338 -1.51 12.94 13.46
C PRO A 338 -1.80 12.63 14.94
N GLU A 339 -3.07 12.49 15.31
CA GLU A 339 -3.52 12.16 16.67
C GLU A 339 -3.67 10.64 16.91
N GLN A 340 -3.35 9.83 15.90
CA GLN A 340 -3.37 8.36 15.94
C GLN A 340 -4.71 7.77 16.40
N HIS A 341 -5.83 8.41 16.05
CA HIS A 341 -7.17 7.98 16.40
C HIS A 341 -7.48 6.52 16.02
N LEU A 342 -6.95 6.04 14.89
CA LEU A 342 -7.23 4.70 14.34
C LEU A 342 -6.57 3.55 15.08
N ILE A 343 -5.64 3.82 16.00
CA ILE A 343 -5.05 2.79 16.87
C ILE A 343 -5.47 2.98 18.33
N ARG A 344 -6.36 3.94 18.60
CA ARG A 344 -6.87 4.16 19.95
C ARG A 344 -7.85 3.07 20.36
N PRO A 345 -7.94 2.78 21.67
CA PRO A 345 -8.81 1.72 22.17
C PRO A 345 -10.31 1.94 21.89
N GLU A 346 -10.77 3.18 21.78
CA GLU A 346 -12.16 3.52 21.48
C GLU A 346 -12.58 2.97 20.10
N PHE A 347 -11.70 3.09 19.10
CA PHE A 347 -11.99 2.55 17.78
C PHE A 347 -12.07 1.02 17.80
N LEU A 348 -11.16 0.37 18.52
CA LEU A 348 -11.16 -1.09 18.69
C LEU A 348 -12.44 -1.57 19.38
N ALA A 349 -12.91 -0.84 20.38
CA ALA A 349 -14.16 -1.13 21.07
C ALA A 349 -15.36 -1.04 20.12
N LEU A 350 -15.45 0.01 19.29
CA LEU A 350 -16.53 0.16 18.30
C LEU A 350 -16.49 -0.96 17.24
N LEU A 351 -15.31 -1.34 16.76
CA LEU A 351 -15.14 -2.49 15.86
C LEU A 351 -15.56 -3.81 16.53
N SER A 352 -15.30 -3.98 17.83
CA SER A 352 -15.73 -5.19 18.55
C SER A 352 -17.25 -5.32 18.65
N VAL A 353 -17.95 -4.19 18.79
CA VAL A 353 -19.42 -4.10 18.79
C VAL A 353 -19.97 -4.39 17.39
N LEU A 354 -19.27 -3.97 16.33
CA LEU A 354 -19.64 -4.37 14.97
C LEU A 354 -19.61 -5.89 14.78
N VAL A 355 -18.76 -6.64 15.49
CA VAL A 355 -18.66 -8.09 15.31
C VAL A 355 -19.59 -8.90 16.23
N GLU A 356 -20.21 -8.28 17.22
CA GLU A 356 -20.84 -8.97 18.36
C GLU A 356 -21.94 -9.98 17.97
N ASP A 357 -22.70 -9.72 16.90
CA ASP A 357 -23.78 -10.58 16.40
C ASP A 357 -23.31 -11.94 15.85
N LEU A 358 -22.01 -12.06 15.54
CA LEU A 358 -21.41 -13.29 15.02
C LEU A 358 -20.78 -14.17 16.10
N SER A 359 -20.62 -13.65 17.32
CA SER A 359 -20.02 -14.37 18.46
C SER A 359 -20.87 -15.54 18.96
N GLY A 360 -22.20 -15.45 18.80
CA GLY A 360 -23.15 -16.40 19.38
C GLY A 360 -23.45 -16.17 20.86
N GLU A 361 -22.82 -15.16 21.49
CA GLU A 361 -23.13 -14.71 22.84
C GLU A 361 -24.14 -13.54 22.77
N GLN A 362 -25.27 -13.66 23.46
CA GLN A 362 -26.17 -12.52 23.60
C GLN A 362 -25.59 -11.54 24.61
N SER A 363 -25.18 -10.35 24.13
CA SER A 363 -24.82 -9.22 24.98
C SER A 363 -26.01 -8.85 25.87
N LYS A 364 -25.82 -8.91 27.20
CA LYS A 364 -26.87 -8.57 28.18
C LYS A 364 -26.76 -7.15 28.76
N ASN A 365 -25.72 -6.39 28.46
CA ASN A 365 -25.48 -5.11 29.13
C ASN A 365 -25.01 -3.97 28.19
N ASN A 366 -25.60 -2.78 28.37
CA ASN A 366 -25.24 -1.52 27.70
C ASN A 366 -24.43 -0.63 28.64
N TYR A 367 -23.33 -0.02 28.17
CA TYR A 367 -22.58 0.99 28.92
C TYR A 367 -21.90 2.04 27.98
N PRO A 368 -21.86 3.33 28.36
CA PRO A 368 -21.21 4.39 27.58
C PRO A 368 -19.66 4.40 27.63
N LEU A 369 -19.01 5.19 26.77
CA LEU A 369 -17.55 5.18 26.57
C LEU A 369 -16.76 6.23 27.41
N THR A 370 -15.67 5.86 28.12
CA THR A 370 -14.64 6.77 28.67
C THR A 370 -13.21 6.19 28.59
N GLU A 371 -12.22 7.04 28.27
CA GLU A 371 -10.81 6.69 27.95
C GLU A 371 -10.05 5.93 29.08
N ARG A 372 -10.35 6.20 30.36
CA ARG A 372 -9.59 5.65 31.51
C ARG A 372 -9.83 4.16 31.78
N ALA A 373 -11.02 3.64 31.46
CA ALA A 373 -11.36 2.24 31.73
C ALA A 373 -10.72 1.28 30.72
N ILE A 374 -10.51 1.73 29.48
CA ILE A 374 -10.08 0.86 28.37
C ILE A 374 -8.59 0.56 28.44
N GLN A 375 -7.76 1.56 28.75
CA GLN A 375 -6.31 1.39 28.82
C GLN A 375 -5.91 0.34 29.87
N SER A 376 -6.60 0.32 31.01
CA SER A 376 -6.36 -0.69 32.06
C SER A 376 -6.72 -2.12 31.63
N ILE A 377 -7.69 -2.30 30.72
CA ILE A 377 -8.06 -3.63 30.20
C ILE A 377 -7.01 -4.12 29.19
N ILE A 378 -6.43 -3.21 28.40
CA ILE A 378 -5.34 -3.53 27.47
C ILE A 378 -4.09 -3.97 28.25
N ASP A 379 -3.73 -3.21 29.29
CA ASP A 379 -2.55 -3.50 30.10
C ASP A 379 -2.77 -4.72 31.03
N HIS A 380 -4.00 -4.96 31.48
CA HIS A 380 -4.38 -6.05 32.39
C HIS A 380 -5.70 -6.75 31.99
N PRO A 381 -5.68 -7.66 30.99
CA PRO A 381 -6.86 -8.26 30.36
C PRO A 381 -7.77 -9.08 31.29
N THR A 382 -7.26 -9.48 32.46
CA THR A 382 -7.96 -10.32 33.44
C THR A 382 -8.58 -9.52 34.59
N SER A 383 -8.34 -8.20 34.65
CA SER A 383 -8.78 -7.37 35.77
C SER A 383 -10.12 -6.67 35.47
N VAL A 384 -11.10 -6.87 36.36
CA VAL A 384 -12.30 -6.01 36.40
C VAL A 384 -11.95 -4.82 37.29
N VAL A 385 -11.66 -3.67 36.69
CA VAL A 385 -11.45 -2.43 37.45
C VAL A 385 -12.81 -1.88 37.88
N VAL A 386 -13.20 -2.16 39.13
CA VAL A 386 -14.37 -1.54 39.76
C VAL A 386 -13.94 -0.19 40.35
N ALA A 387 -14.12 0.90 39.62
CA ALA A 387 -13.84 2.24 40.11
C ALA A 387 -15.12 3.06 40.33
N GLY A 388 -15.81 2.83 41.46
CA GLY A 388 -16.80 3.73 42.06
C GLY A 388 -18.08 4.05 41.26
N PRO A 389 -19.08 4.71 41.89
CA PRO A 389 -20.45 4.86 41.35
C PRO A 389 -20.61 5.87 40.19
N THR A 390 -19.55 6.57 39.79
CA THR A 390 -19.62 7.68 38.81
C THR A 390 -18.71 7.50 37.59
N ALA A 391 -17.91 6.44 37.51
CA ALA A 391 -17.12 6.16 36.32
C ALA A 391 -17.88 5.21 35.39
N ILE A 392 -18.33 5.75 34.25
CA ILE A 392 -18.86 4.98 33.14
C ILE A 392 -17.70 4.13 32.56
N VAL A 393 -17.78 2.81 32.74
CA VAL A 393 -16.77 1.83 32.30
C VAL A 393 -17.09 1.38 30.88
N VAL A 394 -16.13 1.53 29.96
CA VAL A 394 -16.21 0.92 28.64
C VAL A 394 -15.96 -0.56 28.78
N LEU A 395 -16.80 -1.35 28.13
CA LEU A 395 -16.60 -2.78 28.02
C LEU A 395 -16.53 -3.12 26.54
N PHE A 396 -15.40 -3.70 26.11
CA PHE A 396 -15.35 -4.48 24.87
C PHE A 396 -16.51 -5.48 24.85
N ALA A 397 -16.99 -5.82 23.65
CA ALA A 397 -17.95 -6.91 23.48
C ALA A 397 -17.44 -8.17 24.20
N GLU A 398 -18.33 -8.91 24.87
CA GLU A 398 -17.97 -10.00 25.79
C GLU A 398 -16.97 -11.01 25.18
N TRP A 399 -17.17 -11.34 23.91
CA TRP A 399 -16.32 -12.28 23.16
C TRP A 399 -14.83 -11.88 23.11
N VAL A 400 -14.51 -10.60 23.28
CA VAL A 400 -13.13 -10.06 23.25
C VAL A 400 -12.39 -10.30 24.57
N ARG A 401 -13.11 -10.53 25.68
CA ARG A 401 -12.48 -10.78 27.00
C ARG A 401 -11.93 -12.19 27.13
N GLY A 402 -12.34 -13.10 26.25
CA GLY A 402 -11.87 -14.48 26.25
C GLY A 402 -10.46 -14.65 25.66
N THR A 403 -9.97 -15.88 25.73
CA THR A 403 -8.81 -16.34 24.97
C THR A 403 -9.26 -16.96 23.65
N TYR A 404 -8.46 -16.76 22.61
CA TYR A 404 -8.69 -17.41 21.33
C TYR A 404 -8.56 -18.93 21.48
N ASN A 405 -9.62 -19.61 21.05
CA ASN A 405 -9.62 -21.03 20.75
C ASN A 405 -10.17 -21.18 19.34
N LYS A 406 -9.69 -22.17 18.58
CA LYS A 406 -10.13 -22.40 17.19
C LYS A 406 -11.55 -22.99 17.13
N THR A 407 -12.53 -22.21 17.54
CA THR A 407 -13.96 -22.52 17.49
C THR A 407 -14.62 -21.85 16.29
N LYS A 408 -15.79 -22.34 15.88
CA LYS A 408 -16.61 -21.71 14.83
C LYS A 408 -16.82 -20.23 15.08
N SER A 409 -17.23 -19.89 16.30
CA SER A 409 -17.52 -18.51 16.71
C SER A 409 -16.27 -17.64 16.69
N SER A 410 -15.17 -18.10 17.27
CA SER A 410 -13.93 -17.33 17.34
C SER A 410 -13.35 -17.05 15.95
N VAL A 411 -13.33 -18.06 15.05
CA VAL A 411 -12.85 -17.88 13.68
C VAL A 411 -13.79 -16.94 12.89
N ARG A 412 -15.11 -17.08 13.07
CA ARG A 412 -16.10 -16.20 12.45
C ARG A 412 -15.92 -14.74 12.88
N CYS A 413 -15.70 -14.49 14.17
CA CYS A 413 -15.44 -13.15 14.69
C CYS A 413 -14.14 -12.55 14.15
N LEU A 414 -13.07 -13.34 14.03
CA LEU A 414 -11.81 -12.87 13.44
C LEU A 414 -11.95 -12.52 11.95
N ILE A 415 -12.66 -13.35 11.18
CA ILE A 415 -12.97 -13.07 9.77
C ILE A 415 -13.76 -11.75 9.66
N ALA A 416 -14.81 -11.60 10.47
CA ALA A 416 -15.63 -10.41 10.48
C ALA A 416 -14.83 -9.17 10.86
N PHE A 417 -14.01 -9.25 11.92
CA PHE A 417 -13.16 -8.13 12.33
C PHE A 417 -12.23 -7.65 11.20
N ILE A 418 -11.55 -8.58 10.51
CA ILE A 418 -10.67 -8.26 9.37
C ILE A 418 -11.46 -7.56 8.26
N VAL A 419 -12.62 -8.11 7.89
CA VAL A 419 -13.47 -7.59 6.82
C VAL A 419 -14.04 -6.22 7.20
N ASP A 420 -14.64 -6.10 8.38
CA ASP A 420 -15.27 -4.90 8.92
C ASP A 420 -14.28 -3.74 9.01
N LEU A 421 -13.09 -3.99 9.57
CA LEU A 421 -12.04 -2.98 9.65
C LEU A 421 -11.59 -2.56 8.25
N THR A 422 -11.32 -3.51 7.35
CA THR A 422 -10.84 -3.17 5.99
C THR A 422 -11.87 -2.36 5.20
N LEU A 423 -13.15 -2.70 5.30
CA LEU A 423 -14.23 -1.98 4.61
C LEU A 423 -14.59 -0.65 5.29
N THR A 424 -14.38 -0.53 6.60
CA THR A 424 -14.47 0.76 7.32
C THR A 424 -13.35 1.69 6.85
N MET A 425 -12.12 1.18 6.74
CA MET A 425 -10.98 1.94 6.22
C MET A 425 -11.16 2.36 4.76
N ASP A 426 -11.76 1.50 3.93
CA ASP A 426 -12.15 1.82 2.55
C ASP A 426 -13.12 3.00 2.49
N THR A 427 -14.16 2.97 3.32
CA THR A 427 -15.12 4.08 3.45
C THR A 427 -14.44 5.36 3.93
N LEU A 428 -13.56 5.24 4.93
CA LEU A 428 -12.82 6.35 5.51
C LEU A 428 -11.90 7.02 4.49
N PHE A 429 -11.22 6.24 3.63
CA PHE A 429 -10.36 6.76 2.58
C PHE A 429 -11.11 7.70 1.64
N TYR A 430 -12.30 7.32 1.18
CA TYR A 430 -13.09 8.17 0.29
C TYR A 430 -13.71 9.40 0.99
N LEU A 431 -14.06 9.29 2.27
CA LEU A 431 -14.48 10.44 3.09
C LEU A 431 -13.36 11.48 3.24
N VAL A 432 -12.13 11.03 3.49
CA VAL A 432 -10.97 11.92 3.58
C VAL A 432 -10.59 12.47 2.20
N LEU A 433 -10.63 11.64 1.15
CA LEU A 433 -10.30 12.05 -0.21
C LEU A 433 -11.25 13.11 -0.77
N SER A 434 -12.56 12.92 -0.60
CA SER A 434 -13.60 13.85 -1.07
C SER A 434 -13.51 15.24 -0.44
N ARG A 435 -12.87 15.35 0.73
CA ARG A 435 -12.68 16.60 1.49
C ARG A 435 -11.33 17.29 1.23
N GLY A 436 -10.57 16.83 0.22
CA GLY A 436 -9.26 17.41 -0.08
C GLY A 436 -8.14 16.92 0.85
N LYS A 437 -8.27 15.70 1.40
CA LYS A 437 -7.28 15.04 2.27
C LYS A 437 -6.94 15.81 3.57
N PRO A 438 -7.92 16.28 4.34
CA PRO A 438 -7.64 16.90 5.63
C PRO A 438 -7.05 15.89 6.62
N PRO A 439 -6.40 16.34 7.71
CA PRO A 439 -6.07 15.48 8.83
C PRO A 439 -7.29 14.72 9.32
N LEU A 440 -7.09 13.44 9.62
CA LEU A 440 -8.12 12.58 10.15
C LEU A 440 -8.63 13.15 11.48
N LYS A 441 -9.94 13.04 11.70
CA LYS A 441 -10.63 13.47 12.92
C LYS A 441 -11.63 12.41 13.32
N ILE A 442 -11.99 12.36 14.59
CA ILE A 442 -12.97 11.42 15.15
C ILE A 442 -14.28 11.41 14.35
N GLY A 443 -14.82 12.57 13.97
CA GLY A 443 -16.06 12.62 13.20
C GLY A 443 -15.98 11.96 11.80
N HIS A 444 -14.80 11.87 11.18
CA HIS A 444 -14.61 11.08 9.96
C HIS A 444 -14.75 9.57 10.24
N ILE A 445 -14.20 9.11 11.38
CA ILE A 445 -14.26 7.71 11.80
C ILE A 445 -15.69 7.33 12.17
N ASN A 446 -16.38 8.16 12.95
CA ASN A 446 -17.80 7.95 13.27
C ASN A 446 -18.62 7.82 11.99
N GLU A 447 -18.46 8.73 11.03
CA GLU A 447 -19.20 8.68 9.77
C GLU A 447 -18.89 7.42 8.95
N ALA A 448 -17.63 7.02 8.86
CA ALA A 448 -17.23 5.78 8.20
C ALA A 448 -17.90 4.55 8.85
N LEU A 449 -17.94 4.49 10.18
CA LEU A 449 -18.61 3.43 10.93
C LEU A 449 -20.13 3.41 10.68
N ARG A 450 -20.80 4.57 10.65
CA ARG A 450 -22.23 4.66 10.33
C ARG A 450 -22.52 4.15 8.92
N ILE A 451 -21.76 4.62 7.92
CA ILE A 451 -21.91 4.18 6.53
C ILE A 451 -21.62 2.68 6.40
N TYR A 452 -20.57 2.17 7.05
CA TYR A 452 -20.27 0.74 7.07
C TYR A 452 -21.43 -0.07 7.67
N LYS A 453 -21.94 0.35 8.83
CA LYS A 453 -23.02 -0.32 9.57
C LYS A 453 -24.26 -0.59 8.70
N THR A 454 -24.65 0.34 7.82
CA THR A 454 -25.79 0.15 6.90
C THR A 454 -25.63 -1.05 5.93
N ARG A 455 -24.40 -1.48 5.67
CA ARG A 455 -24.06 -2.60 4.76
C ARG A 455 -23.72 -3.89 5.49
N LYS A 456 -23.40 -3.79 6.80
CA LYS A 456 -22.93 -4.87 7.67
C LYS A 456 -23.78 -6.15 7.55
N THR A 457 -25.11 -6.04 7.57
CA THR A 457 -26.01 -7.21 7.60
C THR A 457 -25.80 -8.17 6.43
N SER A 458 -25.58 -7.65 5.22
CA SER A 458 -25.32 -8.49 4.03
C SER A 458 -23.97 -9.21 4.14
N ILE A 459 -22.95 -8.49 4.60
CA ILE A 459 -21.59 -9.00 4.80
C ILE A 459 -21.59 -10.12 5.86
N HIS A 460 -22.19 -9.86 7.01
CA HIS A 460 -22.28 -10.79 8.13
C HIS A 460 -23.08 -12.04 7.77
N THR A 461 -24.15 -11.89 6.96
CA THR A 461 -24.90 -13.03 6.42
C THR A 461 -24.03 -13.90 5.51
N SER A 462 -23.21 -13.29 4.65
CA SER A 462 -22.26 -14.01 3.78
C SER A 462 -21.22 -14.79 4.59
N ILE A 463 -20.65 -14.16 5.62
CA ILE A 463 -19.69 -14.80 6.55
C ILE A 463 -20.37 -15.96 7.28
N LYS A 464 -21.54 -15.73 7.88
CA LYS A 464 -22.28 -16.73 8.65
C LYS A 464 -22.65 -17.93 7.79
N THR A 465 -23.26 -17.70 6.63
CA THR A 465 -23.66 -18.76 5.69
C THR A 465 -22.47 -19.61 5.27
N TRP A 466 -21.34 -18.98 4.95
CA TRP A 466 -20.15 -19.70 4.53
C TRP A 466 -19.51 -20.52 5.67
N THR A 467 -19.38 -19.92 6.86
CA THR A 467 -18.89 -20.64 8.04
C THR A 467 -19.84 -21.74 8.49
N ASP A 468 -21.15 -21.62 8.19
CA ASP A 468 -22.13 -22.63 8.57
C ASP A 468 -22.03 -23.93 7.78
N LEU A 469 -21.45 -23.89 6.58
CA LEU A 469 -21.14 -25.06 5.77
C LEU A 469 -19.94 -25.87 6.30
N TRP A 470 -19.21 -25.36 7.29
CA TRP A 470 -18.08 -26.07 7.87
C TRP A 470 -18.55 -27.22 8.76
N GLY A 471 -18.05 -28.43 8.47
CA GLY A 471 -18.15 -29.61 9.33
C GLY A 471 -17.19 -29.53 10.53
N ALA A 472 -16.42 -30.60 10.79
CA ALA A 472 -15.38 -30.57 11.82
C ALA A 472 -14.19 -29.67 11.40
N PHE A 473 -13.69 -28.84 12.31
CA PHE A 473 -12.62 -27.84 12.10
C PHE A 473 -11.23 -28.42 11.80
N SER A 474 -11.08 -29.75 11.82
CA SER A 474 -9.81 -30.45 11.64
C SER A 474 -9.20 -30.31 10.24
N HIS A 475 -10.00 -29.92 9.23
CA HIS A 475 -9.56 -29.76 7.84
C HIS A 475 -9.70 -28.33 7.28
N LEU A 476 -9.91 -27.33 8.14
CA LEU A 476 -9.99 -25.95 7.68
C LEU A 476 -8.60 -25.43 7.29
N GLU A 477 -8.32 -25.41 5.99
CA GLU A 477 -7.12 -24.83 5.41
C GLU A 477 -7.16 -23.30 5.53
N ALA A 478 -6.13 -22.71 6.14
CA ALA A 478 -6.03 -21.26 6.31
C ALA A 478 -6.14 -20.49 4.98
N ASP A 479 -5.61 -21.05 3.89
CA ASP A 479 -5.67 -20.41 2.57
C ASP A 479 -7.11 -20.27 2.04
N LYS A 480 -8.02 -21.21 2.36
CA LYS A 480 -9.45 -21.10 2.00
C LYS A 480 -10.14 -19.96 2.75
N VAL A 481 -9.78 -19.77 4.03
CA VAL A 481 -10.27 -18.65 4.85
C VAL A 481 -9.76 -17.32 4.32
N ILE A 482 -8.46 -17.24 4.02
CA ILE A 482 -7.84 -16.03 3.49
C ILE A 482 -8.43 -15.67 2.11
N SER A 483 -8.66 -16.65 1.23
CA SER A 483 -9.32 -16.42 -0.05
C SER A 483 -10.73 -15.86 0.14
N LYS A 484 -11.50 -16.45 1.05
CA LYS A 484 -12.86 -15.97 1.32
C LYS A 484 -12.90 -14.55 1.87
N ILE A 485 -11.97 -14.19 2.76
CA ILE A 485 -11.83 -12.82 3.26
C ILE A 485 -11.61 -11.87 2.07
N ALA A 486 -10.67 -12.19 1.18
CA ALA A 486 -10.38 -11.39 -0.01
C ALA A 486 -11.60 -11.26 -0.93
N ASP A 487 -12.34 -12.35 -1.17
CA ASP A 487 -13.55 -12.36 -2.00
C ASP A 487 -14.66 -11.47 -1.42
N ILE A 488 -14.87 -11.53 -0.09
CA ILE A 488 -15.85 -10.68 0.58
C ILE A 488 -15.43 -9.21 0.48
N ILE A 489 -14.18 -8.88 0.80
CA ILE A 489 -13.72 -7.48 0.73
C ILE A 489 -13.87 -6.94 -0.69
N ALA A 490 -13.46 -7.69 -1.71
CA ALA A 490 -13.60 -7.28 -3.11
C ALA A 490 -15.07 -7.12 -3.55
N GLY A 491 -15.97 -7.96 -3.04
CA GLY A 491 -17.41 -7.89 -3.38
C GLY A 491 -18.13 -6.70 -2.75
N TYR A 492 -17.66 -6.21 -1.59
CA TYR A 492 -18.32 -5.16 -0.82
C TYR A 492 -17.54 -3.83 -0.74
N SER A 493 -16.37 -3.74 -1.40
CA SER A 493 -15.58 -2.53 -1.49
C SER A 493 -16.36 -1.36 -2.11
N VAL A 494 -16.03 -0.16 -1.67
CA VAL A 494 -16.66 1.08 -2.07
C VAL A 494 -16.51 1.34 -3.56
N LYS A 495 -17.62 1.69 -4.23
CA LYS A 495 -17.62 2.18 -5.62
C LYS A 495 -17.82 3.70 -5.59
N PRO A 496 -16.77 4.52 -5.79
CA PRO A 496 -16.82 5.97 -5.56
C PRO A 496 -17.81 6.72 -6.45
N GLU A 497 -18.07 6.20 -7.66
CA GLU A 497 -19.05 6.74 -8.62
C GLU A 497 -20.50 6.81 -8.08
N LYS A 498 -20.78 6.14 -6.97
CA LYS A 498 -22.13 6.01 -6.39
C LYS A 498 -22.37 6.84 -5.12
N TRP A 499 -21.38 7.64 -4.68
CA TRP A 499 -21.48 8.36 -3.42
C TRP A 499 -21.33 9.88 -3.58
N GLU A 500 -22.44 10.59 -3.31
CA GLU A 500 -22.41 12.00 -2.95
C GLU A 500 -22.27 12.10 -1.42
N PHE A 501 -21.09 12.51 -0.94
CA PHE A 501 -20.88 12.78 0.48
C PHE A 501 -21.43 14.17 0.80
N LYS A 502 -22.50 14.22 1.61
CA LYS A 502 -23.04 15.49 2.12
C LYS A 502 -22.21 15.96 3.30
N ASP A 503 -21.89 17.26 3.33
CA ASP A 503 -21.26 17.87 4.50
C ASP A 503 -22.23 17.84 5.68
N GLN A 504 -21.96 16.95 6.63
CA GLN A 504 -22.58 16.95 7.95
C GLN A 504 -21.57 17.41 8.99
N ALA A 505 -22.06 18.10 10.01
CA ALA A 505 -21.26 18.64 11.11
C ALA A 505 -20.42 17.52 11.76
N VAL A 506 -19.10 17.72 11.77
CA VAL A 506 -18.13 16.76 12.31
C VAL A 506 -18.27 16.74 13.84
N GLN A 507 -18.88 15.71 14.40
CA GLN A 507 -18.86 15.48 15.84
C GLN A 507 -17.41 15.30 16.30
N GLU A 508 -16.99 16.04 17.32
CA GLU A 508 -15.62 15.99 17.86
C GLU A 508 -15.40 14.85 18.87
N HIS A 509 -16.48 14.20 19.31
CA HIS A 509 -16.43 13.12 20.30
C HIS A 509 -16.70 11.77 19.65
N TRP A 510 -16.16 10.69 20.23
CA TRP A 510 -16.43 9.32 19.80
C TRP A 510 -17.91 9.02 19.92
N MET A 511 -18.48 8.37 18.91
CA MET A 511 -19.83 7.81 19.03
C MET A 511 -19.83 6.71 20.09
N THR A 512 -20.93 6.56 20.81
CA THR A 512 -21.08 5.52 21.82
C THR A 512 -21.37 4.16 21.18
N ALA A 513 -21.10 3.08 21.93
CA ALA A 513 -21.48 1.73 21.50
C ALA A 513 -22.99 1.59 21.30
N ASP A 514 -23.80 2.28 22.12
CA ASP A 514 -25.26 2.24 22.02
C ASP A 514 -25.76 2.99 20.78
N GLU A 515 -25.20 4.18 20.48
CA GLU A 515 -25.46 4.88 19.22
C GLU A 515 -25.13 4.00 18.00
N LEU A 516 -24.05 3.20 18.06
CA LEU A 516 -23.69 2.28 16.97
C LEU A 516 -24.62 1.06 16.88
N ARG A 517 -25.28 0.66 17.97
CA ARG A 517 -26.27 -0.43 18.00
C ARG A 517 -27.63 0.02 17.47
N GLU A 518 -27.99 1.28 17.66
CA GLU A 518 -29.27 1.86 17.25
C GLU A 518 -29.37 2.17 15.75
N ILE A 519 -28.23 2.30 15.07
CA ILE A 519 -28.13 2.40 13.59
C ILE A 519 -28.35 1.03 12.95
#